data_AF-A0A1Q6ZQ29-F1
#
_entry.id   AF-A0A1Q6ZQ29-F1
#
_cell.length_a   1.000
_cell.length_b   1.000
_cell.length_c   1.000
_cell.angle_alpha   90.00
_cell.angle_beta   90.00
_cell.angle_gamma   90.00
#
_symmetry.space_group_name_H-M   'P 1'
#
loop_
_entity.id
_entity.type
_entity.pdbx_description
1 polymer ?
#
loop_
_entity_poly.entity_id
_entity_poly.type
_entity_poly.pdbx_seq_one_letter_code
_entity_poly.pdbx_strand_id
1 'polypeptide(L)'
;MPAAMNLLLALLLVTQGAAPLRKSDLVRLLSASAMSSVELARFVGRNCLTFEPTERDRTDFRRLGADRALLDAVDRCARRTTITPVVAPPRPQPVPARRAVSPVRSAFATGGGQRGPAGSRLPRALVFDARDSLGVPIAGVPIVFVGINARIDADTATTNASGEVRVGVSLGPRAGPATVLAAAGDVEKQVAFNVAPGPAAQLVIQCDQRSVTGHFVVRPDTVIDLRVTAQDGFGNATALLELRGAVADARIFRVLRVTQDSLAGTLALKPDQPGTTSLAVIANGMRQYFTVTVPPRAAPGKVDCP
;
A
#
# COMPACT_ATOMS: atom_id res chain seq x y z
N MET A 1 -72.09 21.56 -16.96
CA MET A 1 -71.04 20.90 -17.76
C MET A 1 -70.58 19.49 -17.28
N PRO A 2 -71.02 18.87 -16.15
CA PRO A 2 -70.53 17.53 -15.77
C PRO A 2 -71.23 16.36 -16.49
N ALA A 3 -72.45 16.55 -17.01
CA ALA A 3 -73.20 15.49 -17.70
C ALA A 3 -72.59 15.10 -19.06
N ALA A 4 -72.04 16.06 -19.81
CA ALA A 4 -71.44 15.81 -21.12
C ALA A 4 -70.14 15.00 -21.04
N MET A 5 -69.33 15.22 -19.99
CA MET A 5 -68.06 14.50 -19.79
C MET A 5 -68.28 13.04 -19.38
N ASN A 6 -69.28 12.78 -18.55
CA ASN A 6 -69.65 11.43 -18.10
C ASN A 6 -70.26 10.59 -19.24
N LEU A 7 -71.07 11.21 -20.09
CA LEU A 7 -71.64 10.56 -21.28
C LEU A 7 -70.53 10.26 -22.31
N LEU A 8 -69.56 11.15 -22.48
CA LEU A 8 -68.42 10.96 -23.39
C LEU A 8 -67.54 9.77 -22.98
N LEU A 9 -67.27 9.60 -21.68
CA LEU A 9 -66.47 8.47 -21.17
C LEU A 9 -67.20 7.14 -21.36
N ALA A 10 -68.52 7.09 -21.10
CA ALA A 10 -69.33 5.91 -21.37
C ALA A 10 -69.38 5.57 -22.86
N LEU A 11 -69.53 6.57 -23.74
CA LEU A 11 -69.53 6.38 -25.20
C LEU A 11 -68.16 5.89 -25.73
N LEU A 12 -67.06 6.42 -25.18
CA LEU A 12 -65.68 6.02 -25.52
C LEU A 12 -65.38 4.57 -25.12
N LEU A 13 -65.88 4.12 -23.97
CA LEU A 13 -65.72 2.74 -23.50
C LEU A 13 -66.55 1.73 -24.32
N VAL A 14 -67.68 2.14 -24.89
CA VAL A 14 -68.55 1.26 -25.69
C VAL A 14 -68.02 1.06 -27.12
N THR A 15 -67.25 2.03 -27.64
CA THR A 15 -66.84 2.08 -29.06
C THR A 15 -65.41 1.64 -29.34
N GLN A 16 -64.54 1.58 -28.33
CA GLN A 16 -63.16 1.13 -28.49
C GLN A 16 -62.95 -0.19 -27.75
N GLY A 17 -62.50 -1.24 -28.46
CA GLY A 17 -62.15 -2.53 -27.85
C GLY A 17 -61.23 -2.32 -26.65
N ALA A 18 -61.75 -2.60 -25.46
CA ALA A 18 -61.50 -1.75 -24.32
C ALA A 18 -60.41 -2.24 -23.36
N ALA A 19 -59.63 -1.28 -22.84
CA ALA A 19 -58.65 -1.51 -21.78
C ALA A 19 -59.34 -1.89 -20.45
N PRO A 20 -58.63 -2.59 -19.54
CA PRO A 20 -59.16 -2.89 -18.20
C PRO A 20 -59.48 -1.61 -17.42
N LEU A 21 -60.50 -1.66 -16.54
CA LEU A 21 -60.93 -0.49 -15.76
C LEU A 21 -60.03 -0.23 -14.56
N ARG A 22 -59.69 1.04 -14.33
CA ARG A 22 -59.07 1.49 -13.09
C ARG A 22 -60.11 1.67 -11.99
N LYS A 23 -59.66 1.60 -10.74
CA LYS A 23 -60.51 1.79 -9.55
C LYS A 23 -61.25 3.13 -9.57
N SER A 24 -60.55 4.22 -9.94
CA SER A 24 -61.14 5.55 -10.03
C SER A 24 -62.28 5.63 -11.04
N ASP A 25 -62.17 4.91 -12.15
CA ASP A 25 -63.13 4.98 -13.25
C ASP A 25 -64.38 4.17 -12.90
N LEU A 26 -64.20 3.01 -12.27
CA LEU A 26 -65.30 2.21 -11.75
C LEU A 26 -66.12 2.97 -10.69
N VAL A 27 -65.44 3.65 -9.75
CA VAL A 27 -66.09 4.51 -8.75
C VAL A 27 -66.87 5.63 -9.44
N ARG A 28 -66.26 6.32 -10.42
CA ARG A 28 -66.92 7.42 -11.15
C ARG A 28 -68.16 6.96 -11.89
N LEU A 29 -68.12 5.80 -12.57
CA LEU A 29 -69.25 5.27 -13.31
C LEU A 29 -70.42 4.89 -12.38
N LEU A 30 -70.13 4.34 -11.21
CA LEU A 30 -71.12 4.03 -10.17
C LEU A 30 -71.71 5.30 -9.55
N SER A 31 -70.86 6.22 -9.08
CA SER A 31 -71.29 7.46 -8.43
C SER A 31 -72.10 8.37 -9.37
N ALA A 32 -71.75 8.41 -10.66
CA ALA A 32 -72.43 9.26 -11.64
C ALA A 32 -73.70 8.62 -12.22
N SER A 33 -73.98 7.34 -11.91
CA SER A 33 -75.06 6.56 -12.54
C SER A 33 -75.02 6.62 -14.07
N ALA A 34 -73.83 6.73 -14.65
CA ALA A 34 -73.65 6.98 -16.08
C ALA A 34 -74.00 5.75 -16.95
N MET A 35 -74.11 4.57 -16.33
CA MET A 35 -74.41 3.29 -16.97
C MET A 35 -75.08 2.37 -15.94
N SER A 36 -75.95 1.46 -16.39
CA SER A 36 -76.58 0.51 -15.47
C SER A 36 -75.56 -0.48 -14.88
N SER A 37 -75.81 -0.92 -13.64
CA SER A 37 -74.95 -1.89 -12.93
C SER A 37 -74.72 -3.17 -13.74
N VAL A 38 -75.75 -3.61 -14.48
CA VAL A 38 -75.71 -4.80 -15.37
C VAL A 38 -74.80 -4.60 -16.59
N GLU A 39 -74.81 -3.42 -17.19
CA GLU A 39 -73.92 -3.09 -18.31
C GLU A 39 -72.47 -2.97 -17.85
N LEU A 40 -72.26 -2.34 -16.69
CA LEU A 40 -70.94 -2.24 -16.06
C LEU A 40 -70.41 -3.62 -15.67
N ALA A 41 -71.26 -4.52 -15.19
CA ALA A 41 -70.91 -5.91 -14.89
C ALA A 41 -70.48 -6.67 -16.15
N ARG A 42 -71.20 -6.49 -17.27
CA ARG A 42 -70.82 -7.05 -18.58
C ARG A 42 -69.49 -6.49 -19.06
N PHE A 43 -69.24 -5.19 -18.86
CA PHE A 43 -67.97 -4.56 -19.21
C PHE A 43 -66.81 -5.13 -18.40
N VAL A 44 -66.93 -5.16 -17.06
CA VAL A 44 -65.90 -5.73 -16.16
C VAL A 44 -65.65 -7.20 -16.48
N GLY A 45 -66.70 -7.98 -16.76
CA GLY A 45 -66.56 -9.39 -17.12
C GLY A 45 -65.79 -9.64 -18.42
N ARG A 46 -65.83 -8.70 -19.37
CA ARG A 46 -65.10 -8.77 -20.65
C ARG A 46 -63.68 -8.22 -20.54
N ASN A 47 -63.51 -7.05 -19.94
CA ASN A 47 -62.26 -6.28 -20.02
C ASN A 47 -61.40 -6.33 -18.74
N CYS A 48 -61.93 -6.88 -17.65
CA CYS A 48 -61.26 -6.99 -16.36
C CYS A 48 -60.85 -5.63 -15.73
N LEU A 49 -60.16 -5.67 -14.59
CA LEU A 49 -59.73 -4.51 -13.80
C LEU A 49 -58.21 -4.37 -13.81
N THR A 50 -57.70 -3.15 -13.69
CA THR A 50 -56.24 -2.89 -13.57
C THR A 50 -55.74 -2.98 -12.13
N PHE A 51 -56.58 -3.32 -11.17
CA PHE A 51 -56.26 -3.36 -9.75
C PHE A 51 -56.86 -4.60 -9.10
N GLU A 52 -56.26 -5.05 -8.00
CA GLU A 52 -56.77 -6.16 -7.20
C GLU A 52 -57.78 -5.61 -6.17
N PRO A 53 -59.08 -5.96 -6.27
CA PRO A 53 -60.08 -5.45 -5.35
C PRO A 53 -59.93 -6.03 -3.96
N THR A 54 -59.89 -5.17 -2.95
CA THR A 54 -59.89 -5.54 -1.52
C THR A 54 -61.31 -5.70 -0.97
N GLU A 55 -61.46 -6.24 0.24
CA GLU A 55 -62.77 -6.33 0.92
C GLU A 55 -63.39 -4.94 1.14
N ARG A 56 -62.54 -3.94 1.43
CA ARG A 56 -62.96 -2.55 1.57
C ARG A 56 -63.54 -2.01 0.27
N ASP A 57 -62.91 -2.30 -0.87
CA ASP A 57 -63.40 -1.85 -2.18
C ASP A 57 -64.79 -2.39 -2.50
N ARG A 58 -65.04 -3.67 -2.21
CA ARG A 58 -66.36 -4.29 -2.41
C ARG A 58 -67.44 -3.62 -1.57
N THR A 59 -67.10 -3.24 -0.35
CA THR A 59 -68.01 -2.53 0.55
C THR A 59 -68.31 -1.12 0.03
N ASP A 60 -67.30 -0.42 -0.46
CA ASP A 60 -67.46 0.92 -1.03
C ASP A 60 -68.30 0.88 -2.32
N PHE A 61 -68.06 -0.09 -3.22
CA PHE A 61 -68.87 -0.23 -4.43
C PHE A 61 -70.34 -0.53 -4.14
N ARG A 62 -70.65 -1.37 -3.13
CA ARG A 62 -72.03 -1.60 -2.66
C ARG A 62 -72.70 -0.32 -2.21
N ARG A 63 -71.98 0.52 -1.45
CA ARG A 63 -72.49 1.84 -1.01
C ARG A 63 -72.75 2.78 -2.18
N LEU A 64 -72.02 2.61 -3.28
CA LEU A 64 -72.18 3.38 -4.52
C LEU A 64 -73.19 2.77 -5.51
N GLY A 65 -73.92 1.72 -5.11
CA GLY A 65 -74.98 1.12 -5.95
C GLY A 65 -74.55 -0.03 -6.85
N ALA A 66 -73.37 -0.62 -6.62
CA ALA A 66 -72.99 -1.87 -7.29
C ALA A 66 -73.90 -3.02 -6.84
N ASP A 67 -74.52 -3.69 -7.81
CA ASP A 67 -75.38 -4.84 -7.54
C ASP A 67 -74.57 -6.13 -7.42
N ARG A 68 -75.26 -7.23 -7.11
CA ARG A 68 -74.63 -8.54 -6.95
C ARG A 68 -73.94 -9.00 -8.25
N ALA A 69 -74.52 -8.70 -9.41
CA ALA A 69 -73.98 -9.11 -10.70
C ALA A 69 -72.65 -8.42 -11.01
N LEU A 70 -72.51 -7.14 -10.68
CA LEU A 70 -71.26 -6.40 -10.82
C LEU A 70 -70.19 -6.91 -9.85
N LEU A 71 -70.52 -7.15 -8.59
CA LEU A 71 -69.57 -7.69 -7.62
C LEU A 71 -69.08 -9.09 -8.02
N ASP A 72 -69.97 -9.95 -8.53
CA ASP A 72 -69.60 -11.27 -9.04
C ASP A 72 -68.70 -11.18 -10.29
N ALA A 73 -68.88 -10.15 -11.13
CA ALA A 73 -67.98 -9.89 -12.26
C ALA A 73 -66.59 -9.43 -11.80
N VAL A 74 -66.53 -8.55 -10.80
CA VAL A 74 -65.30 -8.08 -10.15
C VAL A 74 -64.53 -9.26 -9.54
N ASP A 75 -65.21 -10.14 -8.82
CA ASP A 75 -64.58 -11.31 -8.18
C ASP A 75 -64.10 -12.35 -9.19
N ARG A 76 -64.84 -12.58 -10.28
CA ARG A 76 -64.38 -13.43 -11.38
C ARG A 76 -63.16 -12.86 -12.08
N CYS A 77 -63.06 -11.54 -12.24
CA CYS A 77 -61.88 -10.91 -12.78
C CYS A 77 -60.66 -11.11 -11.85
N ALA A 78 -60.81 -10.84 -10.55
CA ALA A 78 -59.72 -11.00 -9.58
C ALA A 78 -59.17 -12.45 -9.54
N ARG A 79 -60.05 -13.44 -9.69
CA ARG A 79 -59.66 -14.86 -9.82
C ARG A 79 -58.94 -15.21 -11.11
N ARG A 80 -59.11 -14.45 -12.20
CA ARG A 80 -58.35 -14.65 -13.45
C ARG A 80 -56.90 -14.16 -13.33
N THR A 81 -56.69 -13.04 -12.65
CA THR A 81 -55.36 -12.42 -12.48
C THR A 81 -54.45 -13.22 -11.54
N THR A 82 -55.02 -14.02 -10.65
CA THR A 82 -54.30 -14.88 -9.70
C THR A 82 -53.76 -16.19 -10.32
N ILE A 83 -54.11 -16.50 -11.58
CA ILE A 83 -53.64 -17.72 -12.28
C ILE A 83 -52.35 -17.47 -13.07
N THR A 84 -51.89 -16.22 -13.23
CA THR A 84 -50.51 -15.98 -13.69
C THR A 84 -49.54 -16.38 -12.57
N PRO A 85 -48.67 -17.39 -12.75
CA PRO A 85 -47.64 -17.67 -11.78
C PRO A 85 -46.75 -16.43 -11.71
N VAL A 86 -46.83 -15.71 -10.59
CA VAL A 86 -45.80 -14.73 -10.24
C VAL A 86 -44.52 -15.53 -10.10
N VAL A 87 -43.66 -15.52 -11.12
CA VAL A 87 -42.27 -15.90 -10.95
C VAL A 87 -41.75 -14.97 -9.87
N ALA A 88 -41.55 -15.52 -8.67
CA ALA A 88 -40.91 -14.76 -7.61
C ALA A 88 -39.59 -14.22 -8.19
N PRO A 89 -39.27 -12.92 -8.03
CA PRO A 89 -37.97 -12.43 -8.44
C PRO A 89 -36.92 -13.36 -7.82
N PRO A 90 -35.92 -13.81 -8.59
CA PRO A 90 -34.89 -14.67 -8.03
C PRO A 90 -34.39 -13.98 -6.76
N ARG A 91 -34.40 -14.69 -5.63
CA ARG A 91 -33.86 -14.15 -4.37
C ARG A 91 -32.52 -13.51 -4.72
N PRO A 92 -32.26 -12.23 -4.34
CA PRO A 92 -30.94 -11.66 -4.52
C PRO A 92 -29.95 -12.67 -3.96
N GLN A 93 -29.13 -13.27 -4.82
CA GLN A 93 -28.08 -14.12 -4.32
C GLN A 93 -27.24 -13.23 -3.40
N PRO A 94 -26.87 -13.70 -2.19
CA PRO A 94 -25.94 -12.93 -1.37
C PRO A 94 -24.73 -12.65 -2.25
N VAL A 95 -24.48 -11.37 -2.55
CA VAL A 95 -23.22 -10.97 -3.19
C VAL A 95 -22.14 -11.55 -2.27
N PRO A 96 -21.23 -12.42 -2.76
CA PRO A 96 -20.24 -13.01 -1.90
C PRO A 96 -19.51 -11.88 -1.20
N ALA A 97 -19.56 -11.86 0.14
CA ALA A 97 -18.85 -10.87 0.93
C ALA A 97 -17.39 -10.90 0.47
N ARG A 98 -16.84 -9.75 0.07
CA ARG A 98 -15.42 -9.65 -0.27
C ARG A 98 -14.64 -10.20 0.92
N ARG A 99 -13.84 -11.25 0.66
CA ARG A 99 -12.99 -11.83 1.69
C ARG A 99 -12.07 -10.72 2.21
N ALA A 100 -12.12 -10.47 3.51
CA ALA A 100 -11.28 -9.49 4.17
C ALA A 100 -9.90 -10.10 4.45
N VAL A 101 -8.86 -9.28 4.29
CA VAL A 101 -7.49 -9.67 4.65
C VAL A 101 -7.40 -9.85 6.15
N SER A 102 -6.86 -10.98 6.61
CA SER A 102 -6.66 -11.27 8.03
C SER A 102 -5.31 -10.73 8.50
N PRO A 103 -5.26 -9.90 9.56
CA PRO A 103 -3.99 -9.47 10.14
C PRO A 103 -3.24 -10.61 10.85
N VAL A 104 -3.91 -11.69 11.23
CA VAL A 104 -3.28 -12.83 11.92
C VAL A 104 -2.69 -13.82 10.93
N ARG A 105 -3.34 -14.01 9.78
CA ARG A 105 -2.95 -15.03 8.79
C ARG A 105 -2.17 -14.49 7.60
N SER A 106 -2.17 -13.17 7.39
CA SER A 106 -1.36 -12.53 6.34
C SER A 106 0.00 -12.12 6.90
N ALA A 107 1.06 -12.37 6.14
CA ALA A 107 2.43 -12.12 6.57
C ALA A 107 3.41 -12.08 5.39
N PHE A 108 4.65 -11.67 5.68
CA PHE A 108 5.75 -11.97 4.77
C PHE A 108 6.09 -13.46 4.84
N ALA A 109 5.88 -14.16 3.74
CA ALA A 109 6.13 -15.60 3.64
C ALA A 109 7.62 -15.90 3.47
N THR A 110 8.31 -15.14 2.61
CA THR A 110 9.75 -15.36 2.34
C THR A 110 10.46 -14.06 1.99
N GLY A 111 11.79 -14.08 2.02
CA GLY A 111 12.64 -12.97 1.60
C GLY A 111 13.01 -12.00 2.72
N GLY A 112 12.43 -12.12 3.92
CA GLY A 112 12.85 -11.36 5.10
C GLY A 112 14.22 -11.77 5.65
N GLY A 113 14.81 -10.92 6.49
CA GLY A 113 16.04 -11.22 7.24
C GLY A 113 17.31 -11.31 6.40
N GLN A 114 17.25 -10.90 5.13
CA GLN A 114 18.42 -10.93 4.25
C GLN A 114 19.43 -9.84 4.62
N ARG A 115 20.69 -10.08 4.23
CA ARG A 115 21.79 -9.15 4.38
C ARG A 115 22.48 -8.94 3.02
N GLY A 116 22.94 -7.73 2.77
CA GLY A 116 23.75 -7.40 1.59
C GLY A 116 24.51 -6.09 1.78
N PRO A 117 25.51 -5.80 0.94
CA PRO A 117 26.20 -4.51 0.93
C PRO A 117 25.24 -3.33 0.70
N ALA A 118 25.61 -2.15 1.18
CA ALA A 118 24.90 -0.90 0.89
C ALA A 118 24.66 -0.73 -0.61
N GLY A 119 23.44 -0.34 -0.99
CA GLY A 119 23.03 -0.17 -2.39
C GLY A 119 22.79 -1.46 -3.18
N SER A 120 23.04 -2.64 -2.62
CA SER A 120 22.90 -3.91 -3.36
C SER A 120 21.46 -4.39 -3.48
N ARG A 121 21.15 -5.09 -4.58
CA ARG A 121 19.89 -5.81 -4.76
C ARG A 121 19.92 -7.12 -3.97
N LEU A 122 18.86 -7.40 -3.21
CA LEU A 122 18.74 -8.64 -2.46
C LEU A 122 18.54 -9.84 -3.41
N PRO A 123 19.17 -10.99 -3.12
CA PRO A 123 19.15 -12.14 -4.03
C PRO A 123 17.79 -12.86 -4.06
N ARG A 124 17.03 -12.86 -2.96
CA ARG A 124 15.67 -13.42 -2.92
C ARG A 124 14.65 -12.30 -2.93
N ALA A 125 13.61 -12.46 -3.74
CA ALA A 125 12.47 -11.57 -3.73
C ALA A 125 11.76 -11.60 -2.38
N LEU A 126 11.17 -10.47 -2.00
CA LEU A 126 10.29 -10.38 -0.85
C LEU A 126 8.89 -10.85 -1.26
N VAL A 127 8.31 -11.78 -0.51
CA VAL A 127 7.00 -12.35 -0.80
C VAL A 127 6.06 -12.06 0.35
N PHE A 128 4.93 -11.42 0.04
CA PHE A 128 3.83 -11.21 0.97
C PHE A 128 2.67 -12.13 0.61
N ASP A 129 2.10 -12.79 1.61
CA ASP A 129 0.97 -13.73 1.49
C ASP A 129 -0.26 -13.13 2.19
N ALA A 130 -1.33 -12.94 1.42
CA ALA A 130 -2.60 -12.39 1.89
C ALA A 130 -3.65 -13.49 2.00
N ARG A 131 -4.14 -13.71 3.23
CA ARG A 131 -5.12 -14.75 3.56
C ARG A 131 -6.30 -14.16 4.32
N ASP A 132 -7.46 -14.80 4.18
CA ASP A 132 -8.61 -14.51 5.02
C ASP A 132 -8.47 -15.15 6.41
N SER A 133 -9.47 -14.98 7.28
CA SER A 133 -9.48 -15.53 8.65
C SER A 133 -9.55 -17.06 8.70
N LEU A 134 -9.94 -17.72 7.61
CA LEU A 134 -9.98 -19.18 7.46
C LEU A 134 -8.67 -19.72 6.87
N GLY A 135 -7.75 -18.86 6.45
CA GLY A 135 -6.47 -19.23 5.84
C GLY A 135 -6.53 -19.42 4.33
N VAL A 136 -7.65 -19.08 3.69
CA VAL A 136 -7.81 -19.18 2.25
C VAL A 136 -7.09 -18.00 1.58
N PRO A 137 -6.28 -18.22 0.54
CA PRO A 137 -5.60 -17.14 -0.18
C PRO A 137 -6.60 -16.19 -0.83
N ILE A 138 -6.26 -14.90 -0.86
CA ILE A 138 -7.09 -13.85 -1.48
C ILE A 138 -6.34 -13.25 -2.66
N ALA A 139 -6.86 -13.46 -3.87
CA ALA A 139 -6.34 -12.88 -5.11
C ALA A 139 -6.86 -11.46 -5.35
N GLY A 140 -6.09 -10.65 -6.07
CA GLY A 140 -6.48 -9.31 -6.50
C GLY A 140 -6.45 -8.25 -5.39
N VAL A 141 -5.81 -8.53 -4.25
CA VAL A 141 -5.63 -7.56 -3.17
C VAL A 141 -4.44 -6.65 -3.53
N PRO A 142 -4.64 -5.33 -3.63
CA PRO A 142 -3.52 -4.40 -3.78
C PRO A 142 -2.72 -4.32 -2.47
N ILE A 143 -1.41 -4.51 -2.58
CA ILE A 143 -0.45 -4.37 -1.48
C ILE A 143 0.42 -3.16 -1.76
N VAL A 144 0.48 -2.23 -0.81
CA VAL A 144 1.34 -1.04 -0.86
C VAL A 144 2.59 -1.30 -0.04
N PHE A 145 3.77 -1.03 -0.60
CA PHE A 145 5.06 -1.24 0.04
C PHE A 145 5.76 0.10 0.31
N VAL A 146 6.30 0.24 1.52
CA VAL A 146 7.13 1.40 1.90
C VAL A 146 8.47 0.90 2.43
N GLY A 147 9.56 1.44 1.88
CA GLY A 147 10.92 1.08 2.26
C GLY A 147 11.56 2.14 3.14
N ILE A 148 12.14 1.71 4.26
CA ILE A 148 12.99 2.53 5.12
C ILE A 148 14.42 2.00 4.97
N ASN A 149 15.32 2.85 4.43
CA ASN A 149 16.66 2.42 4.03
C ASN A 149 16.64 1.21 3.08
N ALA A 150 15.59 1.13 2.24
CA ALA A 150 15.38 0.12 1.21
C ALA A 150 14.55 0.74 0.08
N ARG A 151 14.78 0.28 -1.15
CA ARG A 151 14.00 0.61 -2.34
C ARG A 151 13.29 -0.65 -2.84
N ILE A 152 12.00 -0.55 -3.10
CA ILE A 152 11.18 -1.62 -3.68
C ILE A 152 11.02 -1.36 -5.17
N ASP A 153 11.10 -2.39 -6.00
CA ASP A 153 10.95 -2.29 -7.45
C ASP A 153 9.57 -1.74 -7.88
N ALA A 154 8.53 -2.17 -7.16
CA ALA A 154 7.16 -1.70 -7.29
C ALA A 154 6.60 -1.38 -5.90
N ASP A 155 6.26 -0.12 -5.68
CA ASP A 155 5.64 0.37 -4.44
C ASP A 155 4.20 -0.13 -4.27
N THR A 156 3.57 -0.60 -5.35
CA THR A 156 2.26 -1.24 -5.33
C THR A 156 2.24 -2.48 -6.22
N ALA A 157 1.64 -3.56 -5.72
CA ALA A 157 1.44 -4.78 -6.52
C ALA A 157 0.23 -5.59 -6.01
N THR A 158 -0.42 -6.33 -6.89
CA THR A 158 -1.63 -7.09 -6.57
C THR A 158 -1.31 -8.57 -6.32
N THR A 159 -2.03 -9.19 -5.38
CA THR A 159 -1.87 -10.62 -5.10
C THR A 159 -2.39 -11.48 -6.25
N ASN A 160 -1.67 -12.56 -6.55
CA ASN A 160 -2.03 -13.52 -7.59
C ASN A 160 -3.09 -14.53 -7.10
N ALA A 161 -3.41 -15.54 -7.92
CA ALA A 161 -4.38 -16.59 -7.58
C ALA A 161 -4.03 -17.39 -6.30
N SER A 162 -2.75 -17.46 -5.91
CA SER A 162 -2.29 -18.11 -4.67
C SER A 162 -2.26 -17.17 -3.48
N GLY A 163 -2.74 -15.92 -3.61
CA GLY A 163 -2.73 -14.93 -2.54
C GLY A 163 -1.37 -14.25 -2.32
N GLU A 164 -0.41 -14.49 -3.21
CA GLU A 164 0.96 -14.00 -3.06
C GLU A 164 1.26 -12.82 -3.96
N VAL A 165 2.12 -11.93 -3.48
CA VAL A 165 2.79 -10.90 -4.28
C VAL A 165 4.29 -10.97 -4.07
N ARG A 166 5.07 -10.77 -5.14
CA ARG A 166 6.53 -10.85 -5.11
C ARG A 166 7.14 -9.56 -5.60
N VAL A 167 8.05 -8.98 -4.82
CA VAL A 167 8.73 -7.72 -5.16
C VAL A 167 10.24 -7.84 -4.98
N GLY A 168 10.99 -7.20 -5.87
CA GLY A 168 12.43 -7.00 -5.69
C GLY A 168 12.70 -5.90 -4.68
N VAL A 169 13.77 -6.07 -3.89
CA VAL A 169 14.22 -5.10 -2.88
C VAL A 169 15.70 -4.82 -3.08
N SER A 170 16.06 -3.55 -3.10
CA SER A 170 17.44 -3.07 -3.07
C SER A 170 17.69 -2.34 -1.75
N LEU A 171 18.80 -2.65 -1.08
CA LEU A 171 19.18 -2.03 0.18
C LEU A 171 19.59 -0.58 -0.03
N GLY A 172 19.31 0.25 0.98
CA GLY A 172 19.68 1.65 0.97
C GLY A 172 21.19 1.89 1.21
N PRO A 173 21.60 3.17 1.21
CA PRO A 173 23.01 3.53 1.30
C PRO A 173 23.58 3.49 2.73
N ARG A 174 22.74 3.42 3.78
CA ARG A 174 23.19 3.49 5.18
C ARG A 174 23.39 2.09 5.73
N ALA A 175 24.57 1.77 6.25
CA ALA A 175 24.81 0.53 6.95
C ALA A 175 23.93 0.43 8.22
N GLY A 176 23.48 -0.79 8.56
CA GLY A 176 22.57 -1.05 9.68
C GLY A 176 21.19 -1.52 9.22
N PRO A 177 20.13 -1.32 10.05
CA PRO A 177 18.82 -1.86 9.75
C PRO A 177 18.18 -1.21 8.51
N ALA A 178 17.47 -2.03 7.75
CA ALA A 178 16.54 -1.60 6.72
C ALA A 178 15.21 -2.34 6.91
N THR A 179 14.10 -1.69 6.61
CA THR A 179 12.76 -2.24 6.87
C THR A 179 11.89 -2.03 5.64
N VAL A 180 11.04 -3.01 5.33
CA VAL A 180 9.93 -2.84 4.39
C VAL A 180 8.63 -3.03 5.15
N LEU A 181 7.72 -2.07 4.99
CA LEU A 181 6.33 -2.16 5.43
C LEU A 181 5.46 -2.55 4.23
N ALA A 182 4.48 -3.42 4.46
CA ALA A 182 3.46 -3.80 3.51
C ALA A 182 2.07 -3.52 4.11
N ALA A 183 1.23 -2.82 3.37
CA ALA A 183 -0.14 -2.49 3.74
C ALA A 183 -1.13 -3.12 2.75
N ALA A 184 -2.10 -3.86 3.30
CA ALA A 184 -3.17 -4.55 2.58
C ALA A 184 -4.53 -4.08 3.14
N GLY A 185 -4.98 -2.90 2.71
CA GLY A 185 -6.05 -2.19 3.41
C GLY A 185 -5.59 -1.80 4.82
N ASP A 186 -6.36 -2.16 5.84
CA ASP A 186 -6.05 -1.85 7.26
C ASP A 186 -5.03 -2.83 7.89
N VAL A 187 -4.56 -3.82 7.13
CA VAL A 187 -3.56 -4.80 7.62
C VAL A 187 -2.17 -4.33 7.25
N GLU A 188 -1.37 -4.01 8.26
CA GLU A 188 0.04 -3.67 8.09
C GLU A 188 0.98 -4.75 8.64
N LYS A 189 2.07 -4.99 7.92
CA LYS A 189 3.17 -5.87 8.35
C LYS A 189 4.49 -5.21 8.03
N GLN A 190 5.52 -5.56 8.80
CA GLN A 190 6.88 -5.12 8.56
C GLN A 190 7.85 -6.30 8.55
N VAL A 191 8.95 -6.15 7.84
CA VAL A 191 10.05 -7.10 7.80
C VAL A 191 11.37 -6.36 7.72
N ALA A 192 12.37 -6.88 8.44
CA ALA A 192 13.69 -6.28 8.53
C ALA A 192 14.72 -6.99 7.65
N PHE A 193 15.74 -6.23 7.29
CA PHE A 193 16.93 -6.60 6.56
C PHE A 193 18.14 -5.94 7.23
N ASN A 194 19.34 -6.40 6.90
CA ASN A 194 20.57 -5.80 7.38
C ASN A 194 21.44 -5.30 6.23
N VAL A 195 21.74 -4.00 6.23
CA VAL A 195 22.67 -3.38 5.30
C VAL A 195 24.08 -3.50 5.87
N ALA A 196 24.92 -4.28 5.20
CA ALA A 196 26.35 -4.31 5.48
C ALA A 196 27.05 -3.12 4.83
N PRO A 197 28.11 -2.57 5.43
CA PRO A 197 29.02 -1.68 4.71
C PRO A 197 29.54 -2.35 3.44
N GLY A 198 29.73 -1.56 2.39
CA GLY A 198 30.38 -1.98 1.17
C GLY A 198 31.90 -2.20 1.34
N PRO A 199 32.59 -2.62 0.26
CA PRO A 199 34.05 -2.66 0.26
C PRO A 199 34.63 -1.26 0.50
N ALA A 200 35.80 -1.21 1.14
CA ALA A 200 36.50 0.04 1.40
C ALA A 200 36.81 0.76 0.07
N ALA A 201 36.37 2.02 -0.01
CA ALA A 201 36.57 2.91 -1.15
C ALA A 201 37.48 4.10 -0.82
N GLN A 202 37.63 4.42 0.46
CA GLN A 202 38.52 5.48 0.94
C GLN A 202 39.08 5.17 2.33
N LEU A 203 40.27 5.72 2.59
CA LEU A 203 40.84 5.80 3.93
C LEU A 203 40.61 7.20 4.49
N VAL A 204 40.20 7.27 5.74
CA VAL A 204 40.05 8.53 6.49
C VAL A 204 41.07 8.54 7.60
N ILE A 205 42.00 9.49 7.50
CA ILE A 205 43.10 9.69 8.45
C ILE A 205 42.75 10.87 9.32
N GLN A 206 42.75 10.67 10.63
CA GLN A 206 42.45 11.67 11.63
C GLN A 206 43.61 11.81 12.61
N CYS A 207 43.84 13.03 13.06
CA CYS A 207 44.79 13.37 14.11
C CYS A 207 44.01 14.21 15.12
N ASP A 208 43.94 13.78 16.38
CA ASP A 208 43.13 14.43 17.43
C ASP A 208 41.67 14.75 17.02
N GLN A 209 41.02 13.89 16.23
CA GLN A 209 39.67 14.02 15.63
C GLN A 209 39.56 14.85 14.32
N ARG A 210 40.64 15.51 13.88
CA ARG A 210 40.61 16.29 12.63
C ARG A 210 41.12 15.47 11.46
N SER A 211 40.38 15.47 10.37
CA SER A 211 40.82 14.82 9.13
C SER A 211 42.06 15.51 8.57
N VAL A 212 43.03 14.71 8.18
CA VAL A 212 44.28 15.16 7.57
C VAL A 212 44.30 14.76 6.11
N THR A 213 44.71 15.68 5.22
CA THR A 213 44.82 15.40 3.78
C THR A 213 46.02 16.14 3.20
N GLY A 214 46.77 15.48 2.32
CA GLY A 214 47.86 16.10 1.56
C GLY A 214 49.09 16.44 2.39
N HIS A 215 49.02 17.44 3.26
CA HIS A 215 50.14 17.94 4.06
C HIS A 215 49.74 18.13 5.53
N PHE A 216 50.67 17.86 6.44
CA PHE A 216 50.52 18.25 7.85
C PHE A 216 51.88 18.52 8.50
N VAL A 217 51.83 19.32 9.57
CA VAL A 217 53.00 19.69 10.38
C VAL A 217 52.93 18.97 11.72
N VAL A 218 54.07 18.45 12.17
CA VAL A 218 54.21 17.75 13.45
C VAL A 218 55.30 18.41 14.26
N ARG A 219 55.06 18.69 15.54
CA ARG A 219 56.08 19.28 16.43
C ARG A 219 57.27 18.32 16.59
N PRO A 220 58.49 18.84 16.80
CA PRO A 220 59.62 18.00 17.21
C PRO A 220 59.33 17.37 18.59
N ASP A 221 59.93 16.20 18.85
CA ASP A 221 59.92 15.48 20.13
C ASP A 221 58.54 15.05 20.69
N THR A 222 57.48 15.10 19.88
CA THR A 222 56.15 14.54 20.24
C THR A 222 55.96 13.14 19.64
N VAL A 223 55.08 12.33 20.21
CA VAL A 223 54.54 11.15 19.52
C VAL A 223 53.12 11.49 19.11
N ILE A 224 52.82 11.34 17.82
CA ILE A 224 51.48 11.58 17.30
C ILE A 224 50.82 10.27 16.91
N ASP A 225 49.52 10.17 17.20
CA ASP A 225 48.71 9.02 16.84
C ASP A 225 47.75 9.41 15.72
N LEU A 226 48.01 8.89 14.52
CA LEU A 226 47.05 9.01 13.42
C LEU A 226 46.04 7.87 13.52
N ARG A 227 44.78 8.22 13.75
CA ARG A 227 43.66 7.29 13.65
C ARG A 227 43.27 7.10 12.19
N VAL A 228 43.29 5.87 11.73
CA VAL A 228 42.95 5.46 10.36
C VAL A 228 41.66 4.67 10.42
N THR A 229 40.70 5.01 9.56
CA THR A 229 39.45 4.26 9.37
C THR A 229 39.22 4.04 7.88
N ALA A 230 38.50 2.97 7.52
CA ALA A 230 38.08 2.73 6.15
C ALA A 230 36.59 3.08 6.00
N GLN A 231 36.23 3.71 4.89
CA GLN A 231 34.83 3.94 4.53
C GLN A 231 34.52 3.35 3.16
N ASP A 232 33.28 2.89 2.98
CA ASP A 232 32.77 2.46 1.67
C ASP A 232 32.41 3.66 0.78
N GLY A 233 31.93 3.39 -0.44
CA GLY A 233 31.54 4.43 -1.40
C GLY A 233 30.33 5.28 -0.99
N PHE A 234 29.62 4.90 0.08
CA PHE A 234 28.51 5.64 0.66
C PHE A 234 28.90 6.36 1.97
N GLY A 235 30.16 6.27 2.39
CA GLY A 235 30.66 6.86 3.63
C GLY A 235 30.38 6.02 4.88
N ASN A 236 29.94 4.77 4.75
CA ASN A 236 29.79 3.88 5.91
C ASN A 236 31.15 3.39 6.36
N ALA A 237 31.38 3.35 7.68
CA ALA A 237 32.56 2.70 8.24
C ALA A 237 32.56 1.21 7.86
N THR A 238 33.69 0.74 7.33
CA THR A 238 33.88 -0.64 6.90
C THR A 238 35.16 -1.21 7.49
N ALA A 239 35.39 -2.51 7.32
CA ALA A 239 36.51 -3.18 7.95
C ALA A 239 37.85 -2.59 7.49
N LEU A 240 38.72 -2.29 8.45
CA LEU A 240 40.10 -1.88 8.17
C LEU A 240 41.00 -3.11 8.14
N LEU A 241 41.69 -3.34 7.03
CA LEU A 241 42.51 -4.53 6.82
C LEU A 241 43.95 -4.16 6.49
N GLU A 242 44.89 -4.90 7.08
CA GLU A 242 46.33 -4.80 6.78
C GLU A 242 46.90 -3.38 6.89
N LEU A 243 46.54 -2.63 7.95
CA LEU A 243 47.09 -1.29 8.16
C LEU A 243 48.62 -1.31 8.27
N ARG A 244 49.28 -0.46 7.48
CA ARG A 244 50.72 -0.21 7.48
C ARG A 244 51.02 1.27 7.24
N GLY A 245 52.14 1.74 7.78
CA GLY A 245 52.72 3.04 7.47
C GLY A 245 54.14 2.86 6.92
N ALA A 246 54.50 3.65 5.90
CA ALA A 246 55.85 3.70 5.36
C ALA A 246 56.31 5.15 5.22
N VAL A 247 57.51 5.48 5.68
CA VAL A 247 58.07 6.83 5.56
C VAL A 247 59.27 6.80 4.62
N ALA A 248 59.37 7.79 3.74
CA ALA A 248 60.46 7.89 2.76
C ALA A 248 61.82 8.14 3.42
N ASP A 249 61.88 9.04 4.42
CA ASP A 249 63.09 9.30 5.20
C ASP A 249 62.83 9.12 6.70
N ALA A 250 63.23 7.95 7.20
CA ALA A 250 63.08 7.54 8.59
C ALA A 250 63.96 8.35 9.57
N ARG A 251 64.92 9.15 9.08
CA ARG A 251 65.76 10.02 9.93
C ARG A 251 65.01 11.28 10.35
N ILE A 252 64.08 11.75 9.52
CA ILE A 252 63.22 12.90 9.80
C ILE A 252 62.02 12.46 10.63
N PHE A 253 61.39 11.34 10.25
CA PHE A 253 60.11 10.91 10.79
C PHE A 253 59.95 9.40 10.63
N ARG A 254 59.54 8.68 11.67
CA ARG A 254 59.40 7.21 11.61
C ARG A 254 58.08 6.73 12.17
N VAL A 255 57.65 5.56 11.69
CA VAL A 255 56.54 4.82 12.28
C VAL A 255 57.05 4.08 13.52
N LEU A 256 56.54 4.45 14.69
CA LEU A 256 56.90 3.83 15.96
C LEU A 256 56.09 2.56 16.22
N ARG A 257 54.78 2.61 15.94
CA ARG A 257 53.85 1.52 16.20
C ARG A 257 52.68 1.54 15.22
N VAL A 258 52.20 0.36 14.86
CA VAL A 258 50.93 0.19 14.15
C VAL A 258 50.06 -0.73 14.98
N THR A 259 48.85 -0.28 15.28
CA THR A 259 47.84 -1.08 15.98
C THR A 259 46.54 -0.98 15.21
N GLN A 260 45.74 -2.05 15.19
CA GLN A 260 44.44 -2.04 14.53
C GLN A 260 43.47 -2.96 15.26
N ASP A 261 42.20 -2.58 15.24
CA ASP A 261 41.05 -3.45 15.47
C ASP A 261 40.36 -3.75 14.12
N SER A 262 39.11 -4.23 14.15
CA SER A 262 38.37 -4.57 12.93
C SER A 262 37.85 -3.37 12.12
N LEU A 263 37.75 -2.18 12.70
CA LEU A 263 37.14 -0.99 12.10
C LEU A 263 38.07 0.24 12.04
N ALA A 264 39.09 0.27 12.89
CA ALA A 264 40.01 1.38 13.01
C ALA A 264 41.43 0.89 13.35
N GLY A 265 42.40 1.75 13.10
CA GLY A 265 43.75 1.53 13.58
C GLY A 265 44.47 2.83 13.89
N THR A 266 45.60 2.70 14.57
CA THR A 266 46.43 3.82 15.00
C THR A 266 47.84 3.62 14.48
N LEU A 267 48.35 4.64 13.77
CA LEU A 267 49.75 4.79 13.41
C LEU A 267 50.38 5.77 14.40
N ALA A 268 51.19 5.25 15.32
CA ALA A 268 52.00 6.07 16.20
C ALA A 268 53.26 6.48 15.44
N LEU A 269 53.48 7.79 15.32
CA LEU A 269 54.57 8.37 14.53
C LEU A 269 55.46 9.21 15.44
N LYS A 270 56.76 9.15 15.19
CA LYS A 270 57.76 9.91 15.93
C LYS A 270 58.59 10.77 14.96
N PRO A 271 58.55 12.10 15.08
CA PRO A 271 59.54 12.99 14.47
C PRO A 271 60.87 12.90 15.22
N ASP A 272 61.97 12.87 14.47
CA ASP A 272 63.33 12.73 15.00
C ASP A 272 64.25 13.88 14.55
N GLN A 273 64.10 14.38 13.32
CA GLN A 273 64.88 15.51 12.82
C GLN A 273 63.99 16.52 12.10
N PRO A 274 64.36 17.81 12.10
CA PRO A 274 63.69 18.81 11.28
C PRO A 274 63.82 18.49 9.80
N GLY A 275 62.75 18.69 9.04
CA GLY A 275 62.75 18.44 7.60
C GLY A 275 61.36 18.13 7.05
N THR A 276 61.31 17.81 5.77
CA THR A 276 60.08 17.39 5.08
C THR A 276 60.30 16.00 4.47
N THR A 277 59.35 15.10 4.70
CA THR A 277 59.38 13.74 4.14
C THR A 277 57.97 13.29 3.74
N SER A 278 57.85 12.13 3.11
CA SER A 278 56.57 11.56 2.70
C SER A 278 56.18 10.37 3.56
N LEU A 279 54.93 10.33 4.00
CA LEU A 279 54.28 9.19 4.67
C LEU A 279 53.28 8.55 3.70
N ALA A 280 53.37 7.24 3.53
CA ALA A 280 52.36 6.42 2.88
C ALA A 280 51.57 5.64 3.95
N VAL A 281 50.26 5.86 4.00
CA VAL A 281 49.31 5.05 4.78
C VAL A 281 48.68 4.03 3.85
N ILE A 282 48.79 2.75 4.20
CA ILE A 282 48.39 1.62 3.36
C ILE A 282 47.42 0.75 4.15
N ALA A 283 46.23 0.50 3.61
CA ALA A 283 45.24 -0.40 4.19
C ALA A 283 44.21 -0.78 3.12
N ASN A 284 43.60 -1.97 3.23
CA ASN A 284 42.58 -2.47 2.29
C ASN A 284 43.03 -2.44 0.81
N GLY A 285 44.33 -2.59 0.54
CA GLY A 285 44.92 -2.46 -0.80
C GLY A 285 45.03 -1.01 -1.33
N MET A 286 44.51 -0.02 -0.59
CA MET A 286 44.63 1.40 -0.90
C MET A 286 45.93 1.98 -0.35
N ARG A 287 46.41 3.06 -0.99
CA ARG A 287 47.57 3.83 -0.52
C ARG A 287 47.25 5.32 -0.57
N GLN A 288 47.48 6.02 0.54
CA GLN A 288 47.34 7.46 0.62
C GLN A 288 48.66 8.08 1.04
N TYR A 289 49.10 9.10 0.30
CA TYR A 289 50.36 9.80 0.55
C TYR A 289 50.11 11.12 1.25
N PHE A 290 51.03 11.44 2.15
CA PHE A 290 51.06 12.69 2.89
C PHE A 290 52.48 13.26 2.85
N THR A 291 52.58 14.58 2.70
CA THR A 291 53.80 15.33 2.97
C THR A 291 53.79 15.74 4.43
N VAL A 292 54.83 15.35 5.16
CA VAL A 292 54.96 15.62 6.60
C VAL A 292 56.13 16.59 6.80
N THR A 293 55.88 17.69 7.51
CA THR A 293 56.93 18.66 7.87
C THR A 293 57.16 18.68 9.37
N VAL A 294 58.41 18.50 9.77
CA VAL A 294 58.88 18.67 11.16
C VAL A 294 59.65 19.99 11.22
N PRO A 295 59.13 21.03 11.92
CA PRO A 295 59.82 22.31 12.03
C PRO A 295 61.03 22.19 12.97
N PRO A 296 62.06 23.03 12.82
CA PRO A 296 63.26 23.00 13.65
C PRO A 296 63.04 23.39 15.12
N ARG A 297 61.92 24.05 15.44
CA ARG A 297 61.51 24.39 16.79
C ARG A 297 59.99 24.22 16.92
N ALA A 298 59.52 23.83 18.09
CA ALA A 298 58.10 23.82 18.39
C ALA A 298 57.56 25.26 18.40
N ALA A 299 56.50 25.51 17.64
CA ALA A 299 55.79 26.79 17.71
C ALA A 299 54.90 26.80 18.97
N PRO A 300 54.91 27.86 19.79
CA PRO A 300 54.02 27.95 20.95
C PRO A 300 52.54 27.90 20.51
N GLY A 301 51.75 27.04 21.16
CA GLY A 301 50.29 27.01 20.97
C GLY A 301 49.75 26.32 19.71
N LYS A 302 50.59 25.72 18.85
CA LYS A 302 50.11 24.90 17.72
C LYS A 302 49.83 23.45 18.11
N VAL A 303 48.77 22.90 17.53
CA VAL A 303 48.34 21.49 17.65
C VAL A 303 49.10 20.65 16.62
N ASP A 304 49.29 19.37 16.90
CA ASP A 304 49.85 18.44 15.91
C ASP A 304 48.74 18.04 14.94
N CYS A 305 48.99 18.28 13.64
CA CYS A 305 48.03 18.14 12.53
C CYS A 305 46.80 19.09 12.57
N PRO A 306 46.30 19.41 11.36
CA PRO A 306 46.30 20.79 10.82
C PRO A 306 47.28 21.82 11.38
#